data_AF-A0A960F0T5-F1
#
_entry.id   AF-A0A960F0T5-F1
#
_cell.length_a   1.000
_cell.length_b   1.000
_cell.length_c   1.000
_cell.angle_alpha   90.00
_cell.angle_beta   90.00
_cell.angle_gamma   90.00
#
_symmetry.space_group_name_H-M   'P 1'
#
loop_
_entity.id
_entity.type
_entity.pdbx_description
1 polymer ?
#
loop_
_entity_poly.entity_id
_entity_poly.type
_entity_poly.pdbx_seq_one_letter_code
_entity_poly.pdbx_strand_id
1 'polypeptide(L)'
;ADDAIRGCLGIALRRASLFSRAPVVHDLTIAFTIWGYLDADAPADLVEDRWPRFRGLAHAHHYTEARALADMVPEATLRMTPDAVRTAYPSRWRELTGA
;
A
#
# COMPACT_ATOMS: atom_id res chain seq x y z
N ALA A 1 5.63 -0.44 -13.55
CA ALA A 1 5.31 0.69 -12.65
C ALA A 1 3.80 0.80 -12.45
N ASP A 2 3.01 0.65 -13.51
CA ASP A 2 1.55 0.81 -13.50
C ASP A 2 0.82 -0.06 -12.47
N ASP A 3 1.23 -1.32 -12.31
CA ASP A 3 0.72 -2.24 -11.28
C ASP A 3 0.86 -1.65 -9.86
N ALA A 4 2.06 -1.14 -9.54
CA ALA A 4 2.35 -0.50 -8.26
C ALA A 4 1.47 0.74 -8.04
N ILE A 5 1.31 1.56 -9.09
CA ILE A 5 0.47 2.76 -9.05
C ILE A 5 -0.99 2.38 -8.79
N ARG A 6 -1.52 1.40 -9.54
CA ARG A 6 -2.91 0.96 -9.43
C ARG A 6 -3.22 0.35 -8.07
N GLY A 7 -2.33 -0.50 -7.55
CA GLY A 7 -2.47 -1.09 -6.22
C GLY A 7 -2.38 -0.06 -5.10
N CYS A 8 -1.36 0.81 -5.13
CA CYS A 8 -1.19 1.85 -4.12
C CYS A 8 -2.30 2.91 -4.16
N LEU A 9 -2.83 3.22 -5.34
CA LEU A 9 -3.98 4.12 -5.48
C LEU A 9 -5.23 3.57 -4.78
N GLY A 10 -5.51 2.27 -4.87
CA GLY A 10 -6.63 1.64 -4.16
C GLY A 10 -6.50 1.77 -2.64
N ILE A 11 -5.31 1.54 -2.09
CA ILE A 11 -5.01 1.70 -0.66
C ILE A 11 -5.16 3.17 -0.24
N ALA A 12 -4.61 4.08 -1.04
CA ALA A 12 -4.67 5.52 -0.79
C ALA A 12 -6.11 6.06 -0.79
N LEU A 13 -6.94 5.59 -1.74
CA LEU A 13 -8.36 5.92 -1.79
C LEU A 13 -9.08 5.42 -0.54
N ARG A 14 -8.85 4.17 -0.13
CA ARG A 14 -9.46 3.61 1.09
C ARG A 14 -9.10 4.43 2.33
N ARG A 15 -7.83 4.84 2.48
CA ARG A 15 -7.42 5.74 3.56
C ARG A 15 -8.17 7.07 3.50
N ALA A 16 -8.19 7.72 2.35
CA ALA A 16 -8.84 9.01 2.18
C ALA A 16 -10.34 8.96 2.53
N SER A 17 -11.01 7.86 2.19
CA SER A 17 -12.40 7.59 2.56
C SER A 17 -12.63 7.51 4.07
N LEU A 18 -11.68 6.98 4.86
CA LEU A 18 -11.79 6.99 6.33
C LEU A 18 -11.82 8.40 6.94
N PHE A 19 -11.28 9.38 6.20
CA PHE A 19 -11.27 10.79 6.58
C PHE A 19 -12.28 11.64 5.77
N SER A 20 -13.21 11.00 5.06
CA SER A 20 -14.26 11.66 4.27
C SER A 20 -13.74 12.73 3.29
N ARG A 21 -12.61 12.46 2.63
CA ARG A 21 -11.99 13.39 1.67
C ARG A 21 -11.47 12.68 0.42
N ALA A 22 -11.13 13.47 -0.60
CA ALA A 22 -10.35 13.01 -1.75
C ALA A 22 -8.91 12.65 -1.34
N PRO A 23 -8.23 11.73 -2.05
CA PRO A 23 -6.84 11.36 -1.76
C PRO A 23 -5.88 12.52 -1.98
N VAL A 24 -4.87 12.63 -1.11
CA VAL A 24 -3.78 13.60 -1.15
C VAL A 24 -2.43 12.87 -1.11
N VAL A 25 -1.34 13.61 -1.26
CA VAL A 25 0.02 13.04 -1.30
C VAL A 25 0.30 12.10 -0.12
N HIS A 26 -0.15 12.42 1.09
CA HIS A 26 0.08 11.60 2.28
C HIS A 26 -0.60 10.22 2.23
N ASP A 27 -1.71 10.05 1.51
CA ASP A 27 -2.30 8.72 1.32
C ASP A 27 -1.43 7.83 0.45
N LEU A 28 -0.93 8.42 -0.63
CA LEU A 28 -0.01 7.76 -1.55
C LEU A 28 1.31 7.45 -0.83
N THR A 29 1.88 8.43 -0.11
CA THR A 29 3.11 8.23 0.66
C THR A 29 2.99 7.00 1.57
N ILE A 30 1.89 6.86 2.33
CA ILE A 30 1.69 5.69 3.18
C ILE A 30 1.60 4.41 2.35
N ALA A 31 0.76 4.38 1.30
CA ALA A 31 0.57 3.19 0.47
C ALA A 31 1.87 2.71 -0.19
N PHE A 32 2.65 3.63 -0.77
CA PHE A 32 3.93 3.28 -1.39
C PHE A 32 5.03 2.95 -0.37
N THR A 33 4.99 3.54 0.84
CA THR A 33 5.97 3.23 1.90
C THR A 33 5.78 1.83 2.45
N ILE A 34 4.56 1.43 2.82
CA ILE A 34 4.32 0.10 3.43
C ILE A 34 4.69 -1.06 2.50
N TRP A 35 4.59 -0.83 1.19
CA TRP A 35 4.99 -1.77 0.15
C TRP A 35 6.42 -1.59 -0.34
N GLY A 36 7.21 -0.70 0.27
CA GLY A 36 8.63 -0.50 -0.03
C GLY A 36 8.92 0.04 -1.42
N TYR A 37 7.97 0.73 -2.07
CA TYR A 37 8.16 1.29 -3.41
C TYR A 37 8.88 2.65 -3.40
N LEU A 38 8.97 3.31 -2.25
CA LEU A 38 9.75 4.55 -2.05
C LEU A 38 11.16 4.30 -1.49
N ASP A 39 11.56 3.03 -1.39
CA ASP A 39 12.81 2.61 -0.78
C ASP A 39 13.58 1.74 -1.78
N ALA A 40 14.80 2.16 -2.11
CA ALA A 40 15.67 1.43 -3.02
C ALA A 40 16.23 0.14 -2.40
N ASP A 41 16.33 0.10 -1.06
CA ASP A 41 16.89 -1.00 -0.28
C ASP A 41 15.80 -1.74 0.51
N ALA A 42 14.59 -1.80 -0.06
CA ALA A 42 13.45 -2.47 0.56
C ALA A 42 13.76 -3.94 0.92
N PRO A 43 13.24 -4.47 2.04
CA PRO A 43 13.48 -5.85 2.46
C PRO A 43 13.21 -6.87 1.36
N ALA A 44 14.13 -7.80 1.13
CA ALA A 44 14.01 -8.79 0.06
C ALA A 44 12.73 -9.64 0.20
N ASP A 45 12.35 -9.99 1.43
CA ASP A 45 11.14 -10.74 1.73
C ASP A 45 9.85 -9.94 1.44
N LEU A 46 9.87 -8.61 1.62
CA LEU A 46 8.79 -7.73 1.17
C LEU A 46 8.71 -7.66 -0.36
N VAL A 47 9.85 -7.62 -1.04
CA VAL A 47 9.90 -7.60 -2.51
C VAL A 47 9.34 -8.89 -3.10
N GLU A 48 9.70 -10.04 -2.51
CA GLU A 48 9.16 -11.35 -2.87
C GLU A 48 7.66 -11.45 -2.64
N ASP A 49 7.15 -10.94 -1.50
CA ASP A 49 5.72 -10.97 -1.16
C ASP A 49 4.88 -10.02 -2.02
N ARG A 50 5.36 -8.80 -2.30
CA ARG A 50 4.58 -7.82 -3.09
C ARG A 50 4.46 -8.22 -4.57
N TRP A 51 5.47 -8.89 -5.12
CA TRP A 51 5.49 -9.23 -6.55
C TRP A 51 4.25 -9.97 -7.05
N PRO A 52 3.82 -11.10 -6.44
CA PRO A 52 2.63 -11.83 -6.90
C PRO A 52 1.33 -11.06 -6.64
N ARG A 53 1.29 -10.17 -5.64
CA ARG A 53 0.09 -9.41 -5.27
C ARG A 53 -0.20 -8.25 -6.20
N PHE A 54 0.86 -7.61 -6.74
CA PHE A 54 0.73 -6.46 -7.61
C PHE A 54 0.70 -6.81 -9.10
N ARG A 55 1.25 -7.97 -9.49
CA ARG A 55 1.33 -8.40 -10.89
C ARG A 55 -0.04 -8.37 -11.58
N GLY A 56 -0.16 -7.57 -12.65
CA GLY A 56 -1.34 -7.49 -13.51
C GLY A 56 -2.45 -6.57 -13.03
N LEU A 57 -2.29 -5.89 -11.88
CA LEU A 57 -3.30 -4.98 -11.35
C LEU A 57 -3.63 -3.80 -12.29
N ALA A 58 -2.71 -3.40 -13.17
CA ALA A 58 -2.94 -2.35 -14.15
C ALA A 58 -4.04 -2.69 -15.17
N HIS A 59 -4.35 -3.98 -15.36
CA HIS A 59 -5.39 -4.40 -16.28
C HIS A 59 -6.79 -4.14 -15.71
N ALA A 60 -7.68 -3.51 -16.49
CA ALA A 60 -8.99 -3.07 -16.03
C ALA A 60 -9.88 -4.20 -15.48
N HIS A 61 -9.68 -5.45 -15.95
CA HIS A 61 -10.42 -6.61 -15.48
C HIS A 61 -10.03 -7.07 -14.06
N HIS A 62 -8.90 -6.60 -13.53
CA HIS A 62 -8.35 -7.00 -12.22
C HIS A 62 -8.82 -6.07 -11.08
N TYR A 63 -10.03 -5.51 -11.19
CA TYR A 63 -10.59 -4.65 -10.16
C TYR A 63 -10.74 -5.38 -8.82
N THR A 64 -11.17 -6.65 -8.84
CA THR A 64 -11.39 -7.46 -7.64
C THR A 64 -10.08 -7.69 -6.89
N GLU A 65 -9.00 -7.98 -7.61
CA GLU A 65 -7.66 -8.19 -7.07
C GLU A 65 -7.09 -6.89 -6.49
N ALA A 66 -7.26 -5.77 -7.20
CA ALA A 66 -6.87 -4.46 -6.68
C ALA A 66 -7.65 -4.08 -5.41
N ARG A 67 -8.94 -4.44 -5.36
CA ARG A 67 -9.79 -4.20 -4.18
C ARG A 67 -9.35 -5.08 -3.00
N ALA A 68 -9.06 -6.36 -3.25
CA ALA A 68 -8.57 -7.30 -2.26
C ALA A 68 -7.23 -6.83 -1.66
N LEU A 69 -6.29 -6.37 -2.50
CA LEU A 69 -5.04 -5.77 -2.05
C LEU A 69 -5.29 -4.57 -1.12
N ALA A 70 -6.23 -3.69 -1.46
CA ALA A 70 -6.58 -2.54 -0.63
C ALA A 70 -7.23 -2.94 0.71
N ASP A 71 -7.97 -4.05 0.74
CA ASP A 71 -8.60 -4.58 1.96
C ASP A 71 -7.63 -5.28 2.90
N MET A 72 -6.52 -5.81 2.40
CA MET A 72 -5.49 -6.44 3.23
C MET A 72 -4.90 -5.48 4.27
N VAL A 73 -4.70 -4.21 3.90
CA VAL A 73 -4.04 -3.23 4.77
C VAL A 73 -4.87 -2.99 6.03
N PRO A 74 -4.36 -3.22 7.25
CA PRO A 74 -5.16 -3.00 8.45
C PRO A 74 -5.63 -1.55 8.58
N GLU A 75 -6.85 -1.34 9.07
CA GLU A 75 -7.35 0.02 9.34
C GLU A 75 -6.44 0.78 10.32
N ALA A 76 -5.84 0.06 11.28
CA ALA A 76 -4.84 0.61 12.19
C ALA A 76 -3.68 1.28 11.42
N THR A 77 -3.16 0.63 10.36
CA THR A 77 -2.15 1.21 9.47
C THR A 77 -2.69 2.44 8.75
N LEU A 78 -3.90 2.37 8.20
CA LEU A 78 -4.48 3.49 7.45
C LEU A 78 -4.69 4.75 8.31
N ARG A 79 -4.91 4.57 9.61
CA ARG A 79 -5.04 5.68 10.58
C ARG A 79 -3.70 6.25 11.05
N MET A 80 -2.57 5.61 10.75
CA MET A 80 -1.24 6.13 11.09
C MET A 80 -0.91 7.42 10.32
N THR A 81 -0.02 8.23 10.91
CA THR A 81 0.63 9.34 10.21
C THR A 81 1.74 8.80 9.29
N PRO A 82 2.14 9.55 8.24
CA PRO A 82 3.28 9.16 7.41
C PRO A 82 4.57 8.92 8.21
N ASP A 83 4.81 9.71 9.27
CA ASP A 83 5.97 9.56 10.15
C ASP A 83 5.93 8.28 10.99
N ALA A 84 4.75 7.92 11.50
CA ALA A 84 4.56 6.67 12.22
C ALA A 84 4.78 5.46 11.30
N VAL A 85 4.28 5.52 10.05
CA VAL A 85 4.49 4.47 9.05
C VAL A 85 5.97 4.35 8.70
N ARG A 86 6.66 5.47 8.45
CA ARG A 86 8.10 5.49 8.15
C ARG A 86 8.95 4.93 9.30
N THR A 87 8.52 5.14 10.55
CA THR A 87 9.22 4.59 11.73
C THR A 87 9.03 3.08 11.86
N ALA A 88 7.82 2.57 11.54
CA ALA A 88 7.51 1.15 11.65
C ALA A 88 8.08 0.33 10.47
N TYR A 89 8.04 0.90 9.27
CA TYR A 89 8.73 0.38 8.10
C TYR A 89 10.27 0.55 8.26
N PRO A 90 11.12 -0.40 7.85
CA PRO A 90 10.79 -1.68 7.21
C PRO A 90 10.49 -2.81 8.19
N SER A 91 10.88 -2.70 9.46
CA SER A 91 10.89 -3.82 10.43
C SER A 91 9.53 -4.50 10.65
N ARG A 92 8.42 -3.77 10.48
CA ARG A 92 7.05 -4.23 10.72
C ARG A 92 6.19 -4.26 9.45
N TRP A 93 6.80 -4.41 8.28
CA TRP A 93 6.07 -4.31 7.01
C TRP A 93 4.88 -5.28 6.92
N ARG A 94 5.01 -6.51 7.41
CA ARG A 94 3.91 -7.51 7.43
C ARG A 94 2.70 -7.03 8.22
N GLU A 95 2.94 -6.46 9.40
CA GLU A 95 1.87 -5.86 10.21
C GLU A 95 1.24 -4.65 9.51
N LEU A 96 2.06 -3.84 8.83
CA LEU A 96 1.58 -2.67 8.11
C LEU A 96 0.73 -3.04 6.89
N THR A 97 1.08 -4.09 6.14
CA THR A 97 0.39 -4.52 4.93
C THR A 97 -0.73 -5.54 5.19
N GLY A 98 -0.72 -6.22 6.33
CA GLY A 98 -1.62 -7.34 6.62
C GLY A 98 -1.22 -8.65 5.90
N ALA A 99 0.06 -8.78 5.54
CA ALA A 99 0.62 -9.95 4.86
C ALA A 99 1.00 -11.08 5.82
#